data_AF-A0A7H0VAH0-F1
#
_entry.id   AF-A0A7H0VAH0-F1
#
_cell.length_a   1.000
_cell.length_b   1.000
_cell.length_c   1.000
_cell.angle_alpha   90.00
_cell.angle_beta   90.00
_cell.angle_gamma   90.00
#
_symmetry.space_group_name_H-M   'P 1'
#
loop_
_entity.id
_entity.type
_entity.pdbx_description
1 polymer ?
#
loop_
_entity_poly.entity_id
_entity_poly.type
_entity_poly.pdbx_seq_one_letter_code
_entity_poly.pdbx_strand_id
1 'polypeptide(L)'
;MKFKLLTALVPIWLLFSCDCVYQSEGILVDKESGVSLSGIQITVGEGEMQDRLSSDSEGHFKYEAISGFCEFKEFAFSGDRIKDEKLRIYNGHSDTLYLELLPEPILQEIKIDRFFSSQRTKDHFQLILKGENLREAQVEFSIHNAQNELLWQEEFRGWDFIGYALLDASKAEEEAYIQKRITEFFSDKNFEFPAIAQNDSSSFIEDFAVQDEWESIARDSTATGFKYLIGEERIMAIAYSKDLKKVVVYFSCC
;
A
#
# COMPACT_ATOMS: atom_id res chain seq x y z
N MET A 1 9.58 7.36 1.68
CA MET A 1 10.87 7.80 1.10
C MET A 1 10.79 9.28 0.74
N LYS A 2 11.84 10.04 1.05
CA LYS A 2 12.02 11.41 0.56
C LYS A 2 13.26 11.42 -0.34
N PHE A 3 13.24 12.12 -1.45
CA PHE A 3 14.41 12.22 -2.34
C PHE A 3 14.96 13.63 -2.34
N LYS A 4 16.26 13.76 -2.59
CA LYS A 4 16.94 15.05 -2.74
C LYS A 4 17.63 15.06 -4.10
N LEU A 5 17.34 16.06 -4.90
CA LEU A 5 18.00 16.34 -6.16
C LEU A 5 19.00 17.46 -5.92
N LEU A 6 20.30 17.20 -6.01
CA LEU A 6 21.29 18.27 -6.04
C LEU A 6 21.38 18.73 -7.51
N THR A 7 20.94 19.95 -7.80
CA THR A 7 21.09 20.54 -9.13
C THR A 7 22.25 21.53 -9.11
N ALA A 8 23.01 21.61 -10.19
CA ALA A 8 23.79 22.80 -10.49
C ALA A 8 22.99 23.55 -11.56
N LEU A 9 22.21 24.54 -11.15
CA LEU A 9 21.53 25.42 -12.10
C LEU A 9 22.59 26.33 -12.70
N VAL A 10 23.01 26.06 -13.94
CA VAL A 10 23.79 27.01 -14.73
C VAL A 10 22.78 27.76 -15.61
N PRO A 11 22.31 28.95 -15.21
CA PRO A 11 21.44 29.74 -16.09
C PRO A 11 22.27 30.25 -17.26
N ILE A 12 22.20 29.56 -18.40
CA ILE A 12 22.74 30.07 -19.66
C ILE A 12 21.71 31.04 -20.23
N TRP A 13 21.85 32.32 -19.90
CA TRP A 13 21.10 33.39 -20.54
C TRP A 13 21.64 33.62 -21.95
N LEU A 14 21.16 32.86 -22.94
CA LEU A 14 21.32 33.22 -24.33
C LEU A 14 20.19 34.20 -24.71
N LEU A 15 20.55 35.47 -24.88
CA LEU A 15 19.66 36.55 -25.31
C LEU A 15 19.26 36.38 -26.77
N PHE A 16 18.36 35.44 -27.08
CA PHE A 16 17.58 35.45 -28.31
C PHE A 16 16.15 34.98 -28.00
N SER A 17 15.18 35.88 -28.23
CA SER A 17 13.73 35.65 -28.36
C SER A 17 13.09 34.51 -27.56
N CYS A 18 12.39 34.85 -26.46
CA CYS A 18 11.28 34.14 -25.80
C CYS A 18 11.37 32.64 -25.45
N ASP A 19 12.44 31.93 -25.78
CA ASP A 19 12.60 30.51 -25.48
C ASP A 19 13.45 30.36 -24.21
N CYS A 20 12.79 30.15 -23.06
CA CYS A 20 13.47 29.73 -21.85
C CYS A 20 13.95 28.27 -22.02
N VAL A 21 15.18 28.10 -22.48
CA VAL A 21 15.86 26.80 -22.46
C VAL A 21 16.42 26.58 -21.05
N TYR A 22 15.79 25.69 -20.29
CA TYR A 22 16.35 25.23 -19.01
C TYR A 22 17.20 23.99 -19.27
N GLN A 23 18.51 24.16 -19.14
CA GLN A 23 19.44 23.04 -18.98
C GLN A 23 19.74 22.88 -17.49
N SER A 24 19.54 21.68 -16.97
CA SER A 24 19.98 21.34 -15.62
C SER A 24 20.68 19.99 -15.62
N GLU A 25 21.75 19.92 -14.83
CA GLU A 25 22.48 18.70 -14.57
C GLU A 25 22.55 18.52 -13.05
N GLY A 26 22.51 17.28 -12.60
CA GLY A 26 22.50 16.98 -11.18
C GLY A 26 22.59 15.50 -10.88
N ILE A 27 22.49 15.16 -9.60
CA ILE A 27 22.47 13.78 -9.11
C ILE A 27 21.18 13.53 -8.33
N LEU A 28 20.51 12.42 -8.63
CA LEU A 28 19.38 11.92 -7.85
C LEU A 28 19.92 11.15 -6.65
N VAL A 29 19.64 11.61 -5.44
CA VAL A 29 19.99 10.87 -4.23
C VAL A 29 18.75 10.58 -3.38
N ASP A 30 18.71 9.40 -2.78
CA ASP A 30 17.79 9.11 -1.69
C ASP A 30 18.14 9.99 -0.48
N LYS A 31 17.15 10.67 0.11
CA LYS A 31 17.42 11.68 1.16
C LYS A 31 17.88 11.04 2.46
N GLU A 32 17.42 9.82 2.76
CA GLU A 32 17.68 9.15 4.03
C GLU A 32 19.04 8.46 4.04
N SER A 33 19.35 7.73 2.97
CA SER A 33 20.61 7.00 2.81
C SER A 33 21.72 7.81 2.15
N GLY A 34 21.39 8.89 1.43
CA GLY A 34 22.34 9.65 0.62
C GLY A 34 22.85 8.90 -0.62
N VAL A 35 22.29 7.72 -0.91
CA VAL A 35 22.74 6.87 -2.03
C VAL A 35 22.18 7.39 -3.34
N SER A 36 23.03 7.38 -4.37
CA SER A 36 22.63 7.77 -5.72
C SER A 36 21.62 6.80 -6.34
N LEU A 37 20.63 7.33 -7.04
CA LEU A 37 19.59 6.58 -7.73
C LEU A 37 19.87 6.55 -9.23
N SER A 38 20.37 5.42 -9.70
CA SER A 38 20.68 5.17 -11.10
C SER A 38 19.53 4.50 -11.86
N GLY A 39 19.49 4.71 -13.17
CA GLY A 39 18.51 4.08 -14.07
C GLY A 39 17.07 4.56 -13.85
N ILE A 40 16.87 5.74 -13.27
CA ILE A 40 15.55 6.33 -13.07
C ILE A 40 15.18 7.12 -14.33
N GLN A 41 14.02 6.84 -14.90
CA GLN A 41 13.40 7.69 -15.90
C GLN A 41 12.37 8.59 -15.23
N ILE A 42 12.38 9.88 -15.60
CA ILE A 42 11.44 10.87 -15.12
C ILE A 42 10.75 11.46 -16.34
N THR A 43 9.45 11.26 -16.44
CA THR A 43 8.60 11.84 -17.46
C THR A 43 7.99 13.12 -16.92
N VAL A 44 7.99 14.19 -17.70
CA VAL A 44 7.53 15.52 -17.28
C VAL A 44 6.46 16.02 -18.23
N GLY A 45 5.26 16.29 -17.73
CA GLY A 45 4.12 16.79 -18.52
C GLY A 45 3.00 15.77 -18.74
N GLU A 46 1.88 16.25 -19.30
CA GLU A 46 0.70 15.45 -19.62
C GLU A 46 0.50 15.28 -21.14
N GLY A 47 -0.05 14.14 -21.56
CA GLY A 47 -0.40 13.89 -22.97
C GLY A 47 0.81 13.66 -23.89
N GLU A 48 0.74 14.16 -25.13
CA GLU A 48 1.79 13.98 -26.14
C GLU A 48 3.03 14.88 -25.93
N MET A 49 2.96 15.83 -24.99
CA MET A 49 4.05 16.76 -24.66
C MET A 49 4.76 16.33 -23.37
N GLN A 50 5.50 15.23 -23.45
CA GLN A 50 6.29 14.68 -22.34
C GLN A 50 7.78 14.90 -22.55
N ASP A 51 8.44 15.60 -21.63
CA ASP A 51 9.91 15.62 -21.56
C ASP A 51 10.39 14.40 -20.77
N ARG A 52 11.51 13.80 -21.17
CA ARG A 52 12.10 12.66 -20.45
C ARG A 52 13.46 13.03 -19.88
N LEU A 53 13.57 12.95 -18.56
CA LEU A 53 14.82 12.86 -17.85
C LEU A 53 15.22 11.39 -17.74
N SER A 54 16.51 11.10 -17.83
CA SER A 54 17.04 9.80 -17.41
C SER A 54 18.28 10.02 -16.58
N SER A 55 18.44 9.23 -15.52
CA SER A 55 19.70 9.14 -14.81
C SER A 55 20.57 8.01 -15.36
N ASP A 56 21.87 8.27 -15.45
CA ASP A 56 22.85 7.28 -15.87
C ASP A 56 23.11 6.24 -14.76
N SER A 57 24.11 5.37 -14.98
CA SER A 57 24.52 4.34 -14.03
C SER A 57 25.04 4.88 -12.69
N GLU A 58 25.43 6.16 -12.65
CA GLU A 58 25.94 6.86 -11.48
C GLU A 58 24.87 7.76 -10.84
N GLY A 59 23.67 7.80 -11.43
CA GLY A 59 22.53 8.61 -10.99
C GLY A 59 22.62 10.07 -11.41
N HIS A 60 23.56 10.42 -12.30
CA HIS A 60 23.61 11.73 -12.92
C HIS A 60 22.52 11.85 -13.95
N PHE A 61 21.80 12.97 -13.93
CA PHE A 61 20.79 13.27 -14.94
C PHE A 61 21.15 14.53 -15.71
N LYS A 62 20.64 14.60 -16.94
CA LYS A 62 20.64 15.81 -17.76
C LYS A 62 19.21 16.11 -18.20
N TYR A 63 18.76 17.33 -17.93
CA TYR A 63 17.49 17.86 -18.40
C TYR A 63 17.76 18.89 -19.49
N GLU A 64 17.04 18.76 -20.60
CA GLU A 64 16.99 19.77 -21.65
C GLU A 64 15.53 19.97 -22.04
N ALA A 65 14.91 21.05 -21.55
CA ALA A 65 13.55 21.40 -21.94
C ALA A 65 13.57 22.36 -23.13
N ILE A 66 12.70 22.09 -24.12
CA ILE A 66 12.44 23.00 -25.24
C ILE A 66 11.03 23.60 -25.10
N SER A 67 11.01 24.90 -24.77
CA SER A 67 9.96 25.90 -25.03
C SER A 67 8.68 25.95 -24.18
N GLY A 68 8.15 27.19 -24.11
CA GLY A 68 6.73 27.46 -23.98
C GLY A 68 6.33 28.38 -22.83
N PHE A 69 6.12 27.80 -21.66
CA PHE A 69 5.42 28.47 -20.57
C PHE A 69 6.01 28.05 -19.23
N CYS A 70 6.31 29.03 -18.39
CA CYS A 70 6.88 28.86 -17.05
C CYS A 70 5.85 28.33 -16.03
N GLU A 71 5.02 27.36 -16.41
CA GLU A 71 4.08 26.72 -15.51
C GLU A 71 4.59 25.33 -15.13
N PHE A 72 4.46 25.03 -13.84
CA PHE A 72 4.93 23.80 -13.22
C PHE A 72 4.29 22.58 -13.92
N LYS A 73 5.11 21.66 -14.41
CA LYS A 73 4.66 20.39 -15.01
C LYS A 73 4.56 19.31 -13.92
N GLU A 74 3.61 18.39 -14.04
CA GLU A 74 3.59 17.15 -13.25
C GLU A 74 4.67 16.18 -13.75
N PHE A 75 5.26 15.40 -12.84
CA PHE A 75 6.34 14.46 -13.14
C PHE A 75 5.91 13.04 -12.76
N ALA A 76 6.11 12.07 -13.65
CA ALA A 76 5.90 10.63 -13.42
C ALA A 76 7.22 9.87 -13.53
N PHE A 77 7.49 8.92 -12.64
CA PHE A 77 8.78 8.22 -12.55
C PHE A 77 8.62 6.76 -12.92
N SER A 78 9.60 6.20 -13.65
CA SER A 78 9.71 4.77 -13.89
C SER A 78 11.14 4.28 -13.68
N GLY A 79 11.28 3.28 -12.80
CA GLY A 79 12.52 2.57 -12.53
C GLY A 79 12.24 1.39 -11.59
N ASP A 80 13.15 0.43 -11.50
CA ASP A 80 12.94 -0.80 -10.71
C ASP A 80 12.65 -0.55 -9.21
N ARG A 81 12.94 0.66 -8.72
CA ARG A 81 12.70 1.10 -7.34
C ARG A 81 11.53 2.08 -7.15
N ILE A 82 11.01 2.67 -8.22
CA ILE A 82 9.95 3.69 -8.19
C ILE A 82 9.10 3.46 -9.45
N LYS A 83 7.98 2.74 -9.32
CA LYS A 83 7.01 2.55 -10.40
C LYS A 83 5.74 3.30 -10.03
N ASP A 84 5.28 4.15 -10.95
CA ASP A 84 3.94 4.75 -10.92
C ASP A 84 3.64 5.66 -9.71
N GLU A 85 4.69 6.21 -9.09
CA GLU A 85 4.56 7.09 -7.92
C GLU A 85 4.34 8.56 -8.31
N LYS A 86 3.39 9.22 -7.63
CA LYS A 86 3.16 10.66 -7.79
C LYS A 86 4.10 11.45 -6.88
N LEU A 87 4.88 12.37 -7.44
CA LEU A 87 5.81 13.20 -6.67
C LEU A 87 5.38 14.67 -6.65
N ARG A 88 5.56 15.32 -5.50
CA ARG A 88 5.56 16.78 -5.40
C ARG A 88 6.99 17.28 -5.52
N ILE A 89 7.22 18.22 -6.44
CA ILE A 89 8.46 18.98 -6.51
C ILE A 89 8.32 20.26 -5.70
N TYR A 90 9.29 20.54 -4.85
CA TYR A 90 9.42 21.86 -4.23
C TYR A 90 10.87 22.35 -4.29
N ASN A 91 11.00 23.67 -4.54
CA ASN A 91 12.29 24.32 -4.65
C ASN A 91 12.94 24.44 -3.26
N GLY A 92 14.15 23.92 -3.11
CA GLY A 92 14.98 24.12 -1.93
C GLY A 92 15.64 25.50 -1.93
N HIS A 93 16.27 25.88 -0.81
CA HIS A 93 17.35 26.85 -0.87
C HIS A 93 18.54 26.23 -1.60
N SER A 94 19.27 27.03 -2.39
CA SER A 94 20.51 26.66 -3.11
C SER A 94 20.40 25.43 -4.02
N ASP A 95 19.92 25.65 -5.25
CA ASP A 95 20.00 24.71 -6.38
C ASP A 95 19.66 23.25 -6.03
N THR A 96 18.58 23.06 -5.26
CA THR A 96 18.15 21.72 -4.84
C THR A 96 16.67 21.58 -5.15
N LEU A 97 16.28 20.54 -5.89
CA LEU A 97 14.87 20.14 -6.00
C LEU A 97 14.63 19.01 -5.02
N TYR A 98 13.55 19.07 -4.25
CA TYR A 98 13.13 17.96 -3.43
C TYR A 98 11.97 17.25 -4.12
N LEU A 99 12.02 15.92 -4.11
CA LEU A 99 10.90 15.09 -4.55
C LEU A 99 10.32 14.39 -3.31
N GLU A 100 9.05 14.62 -3.06
CA GLU A 100 8.31 13.96 -2.00
C GLU A 100 7.24 13.07 -2.62
N LEU A 101 7.23 11.79 -2.23
CA LEU A 101 6.13 10.89 -2.55
C LEU A 101 4.85 11.49 -1.98
N LEU A 102 3.91 11.77 -2.87
CA LEU A 102 2.57 12.13 -2.44
C LEU A 102 1.95 10.87 -1.83
N PRO A 103 1.50 10.93 -0.57
CA PRO A 103 0.80 9.78 -0.01
C PRO A 103 -0.42 9.50 -0.89
N GLU A 104 -0.62 8.25 -1.25
CA GLU A 104 -1.85 7.84 -1.92
C GLU A 104 -3.05 8.30 -1.07
N PRO A 105 -4.09 8.87 -1.71
CA PRO A 105 -5.24 9.34 -0.97
C PRO A 105 -5.92 8.15 -0.29
N ILE A 106 -6.25 8.32 0.99
CA ILE A 106 -7.07 7.35 1.72
C ILE A 106 -8.49 7.48 1.20
N LEU A 107 -8.96 6.45 0.51
CA LEU A 107 -10.33 6.36 -0.01
C LEU A 107 -11.30 6.02 1.13
N GLN A 108 -10.89 5.08 1.98
CA GLN A 108 -11.71 4.62 3.10
C GLN A 108 -10.83 4.10 4.23
N GLU A 109 -11.32 4.30 5.45
CA GLU A 109 -10.73 3.73 6.66
C GLU A 109 -11.85 3.20 7.55
N ILE A 110 -11.72 1.96 8.02
CA ILE A 110 -12.62 1.35 8.99
C ILE A 110 -11.81 0.89 10.19
N LYS A 111 -12.29 1.22 11.38
CA LYS A 111 -11.68 0.87 12.67
C LYS A 111 -12.73 0.30 13.61
N ILE A 112 -12.38 -0.77 14.31
CA ILE A 112 -13.18 -1.28 15.43
C ILE A 112 -12.29 -1.79 16.57
N ASP A 113 -12.86 -1.83 17.77
CA ASP A 113 -12.23 -2.45 18.94
C ASP A 113 -12.92 -3.77 19.29
N ARG A 114 -12.13 -4.84 19.47
CA ARG A 114 -12.65 -6.19 19.78
C ARG A 114 -11.78 -6.92 20.81
N PHE A 115 -12.41 -7.75 21.64
CA PHE A 115 -11.70 -8.71 22.49
C PHE A 115 -11.23 -9.88 21.62
N PHE A 116 -9.95 -9.88 21.25
CA PHE A 116 -9.38 -10.84 20.32
C PHE A 116 -8.20 -11.60 20.92
N SER A 117 -7.10 -10.92 21.24
CA SER A 117 -5.94 -11.49 21.95
C SER A 117 -6.15 -11.63 23.45
N SER A 118 -7.11 -10.88 24.00
CA SER A 118 -7.39 -10.79 25.43
C SER A 118 -8.89 -10.65 25.67
N GLN A 119 -9.36 -11.24 26.78
CA GLN A 119 -10.73 -11.10 27.27
C GLN A 119 -10.91 -9.88 28.19
N ARG A 120 -9.83 -9.11 28.44
CA ARG A 120 -9.82 -7.96 29.36
C ARG A 120 -9.58 -6.64 28.68
N THR A 121 -8.81 -6.66 27.61
CA THR A 121 -8.42 -5.49 26.83
C THR A 121 -8.81 -5.70 25.38
N LYS A 122 -9.29 -4.66 24.72
CA LYS A 122 -9.64 -4.72 23.31
C LYS A 122 -8.41 -4.44 22.45
N ASP A 123 -8.34 -5.14 21.34
CA ASP A 123 -7.40 -4.89 20.25
C ASP A 123 -8.05 -3.99 19.21
N HIS A 124 -7.23 -3.26 18.47
CA HIS A 124 -7.59 -2.31 17.44
C HIS A 124 -7.46 -2.97 16.07
N PHE A 125 -8.60 -3.20 15.43
CA PHE A 125 -8.68 -3.68 14.05
C PHE A 125 -8.80 -2.48 13.12
N GLN A 126 -8.04 -2.47 12.03
CA GLN A 126 -8.04 -1.39 11.07
C GLN A 126 -7.94 -1.93 9.64
N LEU A 127 -8.77 -1.39 8.75
CA LEU A 127 -8.71 -1.62 7.32
C LEU A 127 -8.58 -0.25 6.64
N ILE A 128 -7.51 -0.03 5.89
CA ILE A 128 -7.26 1.21 5.14
C ILE A 128 -7.21 0.87 3.66
N LEU A 129 -7.92 1.66 2.85
CA LEU A 129 -7.86 1.59 1.40
C LEU A 129 -7.25 2.88 0.85
N LYS A 130 -6.20 2.73 0.05
CA LYS A 130 -5.44 3.84 -0.55
C LYS A 130 -5.39 3.69 -2.07
N GLY A 131 -5.46 4.80 -2.78
CA GLY A 131 -5.39 4.81 -4.25
C GLY A 131 -6.46 5.70 -4.87
N GLU A 132 -6.67 5.60 -6.18
CA GLU A 132 -7.59 6.51 -6.90
C GLU A 132 -9.05 6.05 -6.90
N ASN A 133 -9.27 4.73 -6.84
CA ASN A 133 -10.59 4.11 -6.83
C ASN A 133 -10.57 2.80 -6.02
N LEU A 134 -11.73 2.34 -5.56
CA LEU A 134 -11.83 1.17 -4.66
C LEU A 134 -11.36 -0.13 -5.30
N ARG A 135 -11.51 -0.28 -6.62
CA ARG A 135 -11.13 -1.50 -7.36
C ARG A 135 -9.63 -1.72 -7.39
N GLU A 136 -8.87 -0.66 -7.66
CA GLU A 136 -7.42 -0.70 -7.75
C GLU A 136 -6.72 -0.31 -6.44
N ALA A 137 -7.47 -0.07 -5.38
CA ALA A 137 -6.93 0.37 -4.11
C ALA A 137 -5.93 -0.66 -3.53
N GLN A 138 -4.86 -0.16 -2.92
CA GLN A 138 -4.09 -0.92 -1.97
C GLN A 138 -4.87 -1.01 -0.67
N VAL A 139 -5.05 -2.23 -0.16
CA VAL A 139 -5.75 -2.51 1.09
C VAL A 139 -4.73 -2.94 2.13
N GLU A 140 -4.77 -2.28 3.28
CA GLU A 140 -3.96 -2.58 4.46
C GLU A 140 -4.87 -3.01 5.59
N PHE A 141 -4.84 -4.29 5.95
CA PHE A 141 -5.51 -4.83 7.13
C PHE A 141 -4.49 -5.00 8.25
N SER A 142 -4.78 -4.46 9.43
CA SER A 142 -3.94 -4.67 10.61
C SER A 142 -4.74 -4.88 11.90
N ILE A 143 -4.10 -5.55 12.85
CA ILE A 143 -4.57 -5.71 14.23
C ILE A 143 -3.44 -5.26 15.16
N HIS A 144 -3.74 -4.35 16.07
CA HIS A 144 -2.84 -3.92 17.13
C HIS A 144 -3.42 -4.26 18.49
N ASN A 145 -2.59 -4.61 19.47
CA ASN A 145 -3.07 -4.79 20.84
C ASN A 145 -3.38 -3.45 21.53
N ALA A 146 -3.87 -3.49 22.77
CA ALA A 146 -4.17 -2.31 23.56
C ALA A 146 -2.95 -1.42 23.90
N GLN A 147 -1.72 -1.92 23.69
CA GLN A 147 -0.47 -1.17 23.81
C GLN A 147 0.02 -0.63 22.47
N ASN A 148 -0.77 -0.79 21.40
CA ASN A 148 -0.47 -0.42 20.03
C ASN A 148 0.70 -1.23 19.41
N GLU A 149 0.96 -2.44 19.92
CA GLU A 149 1.89 -3.38 19.31
C GLU A 149 1.19 -4.14 18.18
N LEU A 150 1.86 -4.27 17.03
CA LEU A 150 1.32 -4.98 15.87
C LEU A 150 1.21 -6.48 16.16
N LEU A 151 0.00 -7.02 16.00
CA LEU A 151 -0.30 -8.44 16.16
C LEU A 151 -0.45 -9.18 14.82
N TRP A 152 -1.03 -8.50 13.82
CA TRP A 152 -1.29 -9.03 12.49
C TRP A 152 -1.27 -7.91 11.45
N GLN A 153 -0.76 -8.20 10.26
CA GLN A 153 -0.83 -7.33 9.10
C GLN A 153 -0.99 -8.18 7.84
N GLU A 154 -1.85 -7.72 6.94
CA GLU A 154 -1.97 -8.27 5.59
C GLU A 154 -2.21 -7.13 4.60
N GLU A 155 -1.68 -7.31 3.40
CA GLU A 155 -1.80 -6.38 2.29
C GLU A 155 -2.34 -7.12 1.08
N PHE A 156 -3.36 -6.53 0.45
CA PHE A 156 -4.01 -7.09 -0.73
C PHE A 156 -4.64 -5.96 -1.55
N ARG A 157 -5.27 -6.30 -2.68
CA ARG A 157 -5.81 -5.31 -3.62
C ARG A 157 -7.32 -5.20 -3.48
N GLY A 158 -7.89 -4.06 -3.86
CA GLY A 158 -9.34 -3.84 -3.81
C GLY A 158 -10.15 -4.89 -4.56
N TRP A 159 -9.67 -5.34 -5.72
CA TRP A 159 -10.30 -6.40 -6.52
C TRP A 159 -10.31 -7.77 -5.83
N ASP A 160 -9.47 -8.02 -4.83
CA ASP A 160 -9.51 -9.23 -4.00
C ASP A 160 -10.80 -9.31 -3.16
N PHE A 161 -11.56 -8.21 -3.01
CA PHE A 161 -12.89 -8.27 -2.39
C PHE A 161 -13.97 -8.83 -3.31
N ILE A 162 -13.77 -8.87 -4.63
CA ILE A 162 -14.77 -9.30 -5.61
C ILE A 162 -14.89 -10.84 -5.65
N GLY A 163 -13.76 -11.54 -5.62
CA GLY A 163 -13.70 -13.00 -5.81
C GLY A 163 -14.45 -13.49 -7.03
N TYR A 164 -15.24 -14.54 -6.87
CA TYR A 164 -16.05 -15.13 -7.95
C TYR A 164 -17.47 -14.53 -8.04
N ALA A 165 -17.79 -13.51 -7.24
CA ALA A 165 -19.17 -13.06 -7.04
C ALA A 165 -19.77 -12.34 -8.26
N LEU A 166 -18.92 -11.74 -9.10
CA LEU A 166 -19.35 -10.89 -10.21
C LEU A 166 -18.70 -11.34 -11.52
N LEU A 167 -19.47 -12.07 -12.33
CA LEU A 167 -19.13 -12.34 -13.73
C LEU A 167 -19.76 -11.23 -14.60
N ASP A 168 -18.96 -10.62 -15.48
CA ASP A 168 -19.40 -9.59 -16.44
C ASP A 168 -20.00 -8.31 -15.83
N ALA A 169 -19.65 -7.96 -14.60
CA ALA A 169 -20.11 -6.73 -13.95
C ALA A 169 -19.43 -5.48 -14.53
N SER A 170 -20.17 -4.36 -14.51
CA SER A 170 -19.59 -3.05 -14.79
C SER A 170 -18.69 -2.58 -13.64
N LYS A 171 -17.76 -1.66 -13.93
CA LYS A 171 -16.87 -1.06 -12.92
C LYS A 171 -17.64 -0.47 -11.72
N ALA A 172 -18.79 0.14 -11.97
CA ALA A 172 -19.62 0.72 -10.91
C ALA A 172 -20.25 -0.35 -9.99
N GLU A 173 -20.64 -1.50 -10.56
CA GLU A 173 -21.16 -2.62 -9.79
C GLU A 173 -20.06 -3.31 -8.97
N GLU A 174 -18.88 -3.47 -9.55
CA GLU A 174 -17.69 -3.95 -8.82
C GLU A 174 -17.36 -3.04 -7.63
N GLU A 175 -17.28 -1.73 -7.84
CA GLU A 175 -16.99 -0.77 -6.76
C GLU A 175 -18.08 -0.77 -5.68
N ALA A 176 -19.36 -0.85 -6.05
CA ALA A 176 -20.45 -0.97 -5.08
C ALA A 176 -20.37 -2.27 -4.27
N TYR A 177 -19.97 -3.38 -4.90
CA TYR A 177 -19.77 -4.66 -4.22
C TYR A 177 -18.57 -4.63 -3.28
N ILE A 178 -17.44 -4.07 -3.73
CA ILE A 178 -16.26 -3.84 -2.89
C ILE A 178 -16.64 -2.97 -1.69
N GLN A 179 -17.36 -1.87 -1.90
CA GLN A 179 -17.84 -0.99 -0.83
C GLN A 179 -18.65 -1.76 0.21
N LYS A 180 -19.55 -2.65 -0.23
CA LYS A 180 -20.34 -3.50 0.67
C LYS A 180 -19.44 -4.46 1.47
N ARG A 181 -18.51 -5.15 0.82
CA ARG A 181 -17.58 -6.10 1.46
C ARG A 181 -16.71 -5.40 2.50
N ILE A 182 -16.23 -4.20 2.20
CA ILE A 182 -15.47 -3.36 3.12
C ILE A 182 -16.32 -3.00 4.35
N THR A 183 -17.56 -2.53 4.17
CA THR A 183 -18.45 -2.17 5.28
C THR A 183 -18.80 -3.38 6.16
N GLU A 184 -18.88 -4.58 5.58
CA GLU A 184 -19.15 -5.82 6.31
C GLU A 184 -17.89 -6.53 6.84
N PHE A 185 -16.69 -6.06 6.50
CA PHE A 185 -15.43 -6.75 6.77
C PHE A 185 -15.24 -7.08 8.26
N PHE A 186 -15.60 -6.13 9.13
CA PHE A 186 -15.55 -6.30 10.58
C PHE A 186 -16.92 -6.52 11.25
N SER A 187 -17.89 -7.04 10.50
CA SER A 187 -19.20 -7.38 11.05
C SER A 187 -19.11 -8.51 12.08
N ASP A 188 -20.02 -8.54 13.05
CA ASP A 188 -19.97 -9.53 14.14
C ASP A 188 -20.07 -10.99 13.65
N LYS A 189 -20.68 -11.24 12.47
CA LYS A 189 -20.73 -12.57 11.83
C LYS A 189 -19.34 -13.13 11.47
N ASN A 190 -18.34 -12.26 11.34
CA ASN A 190 -16.97 -12.62 11.01
C ASN A 190 -16.14 -12.93 12.26
N PHE A 191 -16.71 -12.77 13.47
CA PHE A 191 -16.06 -13.12 14.72
C PHE A 191 -16.71 -14.36 15.32
N GLU A 192 -15.90 -15.32 15.74
CA GLU A 192 -16.35 -16.57 16.34
C GLU A 192 -15.74 -16.76 17.73
N PHE A 193 -16.56 -17.24 18.66
CA PHE A 193 -16.12 -17.54 20.03
C PHE A 193 -16.81 -18.83 20.52
N PRO A 194 -16.04 -19.89 20.86
CA PRO A 194 -14.60 -20.02 20.68
C PRO A 194 -14.20 -20.05 19.19
N ALA A 195 -12.94 -19.74 18.87
CA ALA A 195 -12.39 -19.76 17.51
C ALA A 195 -12.55 -21.12 16.79
N ILE A 196 -12.43 -22.21 17.56
CA ILE A 196 -12.70 -23.59 17.13
C ILE A 196 -13.68 -24.19 18.14
N ALA A 197 -14.85 -24.63 17.69
CA ALA A 197 -15.83 -25.25 18.58
C ALA A 197 -15.37 -26.66 19.00
N GLN A 198 -15.54 -27.02 20.28
CA GLN A 198 -15.06 -28.30 20.85
C GLN A 198 -15.67 -29.55 20.19
N ASN A 199 -16.82 -29.40 19.53
CA ASN A 199 -17.52 -30.48 18.82
C ASN A 199 -17.48 -30.29 17.31
N ASP A 200 -16.69 -29.34 16.80
CA ASP A 200 -16.58 -29.17 15.36
C ASP A 200 -15.85 -30.38 14.77
N SER A 201 -16.55 -31.07 13.87
CA SER A 201 -16.03 -32.21 13.12
C SER A 201 -14.99 -31.80 12.07
N SER A 202 -14.67 -30.51 11.95
CA SER A 202 -13.53 -29.97 11.22
C SER A 202 -12.23 -30.34 11.94
N SER A 203 -11.89 -31.64 11.90
CA SER A 203 -10.57 -32.13 12.24
C SER A 203 -9.51 -31.32 11.49
N PHE A 204 -8.35 -31.11 12.10
CA PHE A 204 -7.18 -30.57 11.43
C PHE A 204 -7.01 -31.16 10.02
N ILE A 205 -6.89 -30.28 9.02
CA ILE A 205 -6.58 -30.63 7.63
C ILE A 205 -5.24 -29.96 7.31
N GLU A 206 -4.23 -30.76 7.01
CA GLU A 206 -2.85 -30.32 6.81
C GLU A 206 -2.71 -29.30 5.66
N ASP A 207 -3.55 -29.42 4.62
CA ASP A 207 -3.57 -28.48 3.49
C ASP A 207 -4.09 -27.09 3.87
N PHE A 208 -4.81 -26.96 4.99
CA PHE A 208 -5.52 -25.73 5.37
C PHE A 208 -5.00 -25.08 6.65
N ALA A 209 -4.09 -25.73 7.38
CA ALA A 209 -3.56 -25.19 8.62
C ALA A 209 -2.19 -25.78 8.96
N VAL A 210 -1.41 -25.04 9.74
CA VAL A 210 -0.20 -25.57 10.38
C VAL A 210 -0.62 -26.26 11.68
N GLN A 211 -0.19 -27.51 11.88
CA GLN A 211 -0.64 -28.34 13.01
C GLN A 211 -0.44 -27.66 14.37
N ASP A 212 0.77 -27.18 14.66
CA ASP A 212 1.09 -26.53 15.95
C ASP A 212 0.23 -25.28 16.18
N GLU A 213 -0.05 -24.52 15.12
CA GLU A 213 -0.88 -23.32 15.20
C GLU A 213 -2.33 -23.68 15.47
N TRP A 214 -2.88 -24.63 14.72
CA TRP A 214 -4.24 -25.15 14.91
C TRP A 214 -4.44 -25.71 16.31
N GLU A 215 -3.52 -26.57 16.77
CA GLU A 215 -3.60 -27.19 18.10
C GLU A 215 -3.53 -26.15 19.22
N SER A 216 -2.70 -25.12 19.06
CA SER A 216 -2.60 -24.04 20.05
C SER A 216 -3.92 -23.29 20.22
N ILE A 217 -4.67 -23.09 19.13
CA ILE A 217 -5.99 -22.46 19.16
C ILE A 217 -7.05 -23.45 19.68
N ALA A 218 -7.03 -24.71 19.24
CA ALA A 218 -8.00 -25.72 19.64
C ALA A 218 -7.98 -26.01 21.15
N ARG A 219 -6.80 -25.88 21.80
CA ARG A 219 -6.67 -26.02 23.26
C ARG A 219 -7.19 -24.82 24.04
N ASP A 220 -7.33 -23.64 23.43
CA ASP A 220 -7.82 -22.42 24.08
C ASP A 220 -9.31 -22.16 23.77
N SER A 221 -10.19 -22.67 24.65
CA SER A 221 -11.63 -22.44 24.55
C SER A 221 -12.06 -20.98 24.79
N THR A 222 -11.11 -20.08 25.03
CA THR A 222 -11.36 -18.63 25.18
C THR A 222 -10.76 -17.82 24.02
N ALA A 223 -10.22 -18.48 23.00
CA ALA A 223 -9.75 -17.83 21.79
C ALA A 223 -10.95 -17.27 21.01
N THR A 224 -10.83 -16.02 20.54
CA THR A 224 -11.76 -15.43 19.57
C THR A 224 -11.15 -15.60 18.17
N GLY A 225 -11.91 -16.15 17.24
CA GLY A 225 -11.54 -16.25 15.83
C GLY A 225 -12.06 -15.05 15.04
N PHE A 226 -11.33 -14.66 14.01
CA PHE A 226 -11.78 -13.70 13.00
C PHE A 226 -11.64 -14.33 11.61
N LYS A 227 -12.72 -14.30 10.84
CA LYS A 227 -12.82 -14.89 9.50
C LYS A 227 -13.09 -13.82 8.46
N TYR A 228 -12.35 -13.83 7.37
CA TYR A 228 -12.56 -12.93 6.24
C TYR A 228 -12.25 -13.63 4.92
N LEU A 229 -12.71 -13.04 3.84
CA LEU A 229 -12.66 -13.58 2.49
C LEU A 229 -11.89 -12.59 1.60
N ILE A 230 -10.86 -13.07 0.91
CA ILE A 230 -10.05 -12.30 -0.03
C ILE A 230 -9.65 -13.13 -1.25
N GLY A 231 -9.32 -12.47 -2.36
CA GLY A 231 -8.94 -13.11 -3.60
C GLY A 231 -10.11 -13.89 -4.18
N GLU A 232 -9.85 -15.12 -4.60
CA GLU A 232 -10.81 -16.06 -5.19
C GLU A 232 -11.79 -16.67 -4.16
N GLU A 233 -12.34 -15.84 -3.26
CA GLU A 233 -13.13 -16.20 -2.08
C GLU A 233 -12.36 -17.01 -1.01
N ARG A 234 -11.03 -16.89 -1.00
CA ARG A 234 -10.14 -17.52 -0.02
C ARG A 234 -10.58 -17.17 1.39
N ILE A 235 -11.04 -18.17 2.13
CA ILE A 235 -11.30 -18.07 3.56
C ILE A 235 -9.96 -17.94 4.29
N MET A 236 -9.86 -16.90 5.11
CA MET A 236 -8.79 -16.69 6.09
C MET A 236 -9.41 -16.67 7.48
N ALA A 237 -9.05 -17.65 8.32
CA ALA A 237 -9.44 -17.70 9.73
C ALA A 237 -8.21 -17.55 10.61
N ILE A 238 -8.21 -16.48 11.41
CA ILE A 238 -7.09 -16.12 12.29
C ILE A 238 -7.53 -16.02 13.74
N ALA A 239 -6.64 -16.37 14.66
CA ALA A 239 -6.84 -16.22 16.10
C ALA A 239 -5.50 -15.94 16.78
N TYR A 240 -5.53 -15.29 17.94
CA TYR A 240 -4.32 -15.10 18.74
C TYR A 240 -4.01 -16.36 19.55
N SER A 241 -2.84 -16.94 19.31
CA SER A 241 -2.33 -18.06 20.11
C SER A 241 -1.60 -17.52 21.34
N LYS A 242 -2.11 -17.82 22.54
CA LYS A 242 -1.42 -17.47 23.79
C LYS A 242 -0.13 -18.26 23.99
N ASP A 243 -0.10 -19.50 23.52
CA ASP A 243 1.07 -20.38 23.57
C ASP A 243 2.20 -19.83 22.71
N LEU A 244 1.88 -19.41 21.48
CA LEU A 244 2.85 -18.90 20.51
C LEU A 244 3.06 -17.38 20.56
N LYS A 245 2.21 -16.67 21.33
CA LYS A 245 2.21 -15.21 21.52
C LYS A 245 2.11 -14.40 20.22
N LYS A 246 1.39 -14.94 19.23
CA LYS A 246 1.18 -14.30 17.92
C LYS A 246 -0.19 -14.65 17.38
N VAL A 247 -0.68 -13.85 16.43
CA VAL A 247 -1.82 -14.24 15.60
C VAL A 247 -1.36 -15.32 14.63
N VAL A 248 -2.16 -16.37 14.49
CA VAL A 248 -1.91 -17.50 13.62
C VAL A 248 -3.09 -17.75 12.70
N VAL A 249 -2.82 -18.34 11.54
CA VAL A 249 -3.84 -18.81 10.61
C VAL A 249 -4.19 -20.23 11.02
N TYR A 250 -5.34 -20.42 11.66
CA TYR A 250 -5.77 -21.76 12.08
C TYR A 250 -6.66 -22.45 11.04
N PHE A 251 -7.10 -21.72 10.01
CA PHE A 251 -7.73 -22.30 8.83
C PHE A 251 -7.59 -21.33 7.66
N SER A 252 -7.11 -21.82 6.52
CA SER A 252 -7.19 -21.15 5.24
C SER A 252 -7.53 -22.16 4.15
N CYS A 253 -8.56 -21.87 3.39
CA CYS A 253 -9.04 -22.67 2.26
C CYS A 253 -9.45 -21.70 1.18
N CYS A 254 -9.62 -22.23 -0.03
CA CYS A 254 -10.81 -22.02 -0.85
C CYS A 254 -11.52 -20.68 -0.63
#